data_AF-A0AAU9P9E6-F1
#
_entry.id   AF-A0AAU9P9E6-F1
#
_cell.length_a   1.000
_cell.length_b   1.000
_cell.length_c   1.000
_cell.angle_alpha   90.00
_cell.angle_beta   90.00
_cell.angle_gamma   90.00
#
_symmetry.space_group_name_H-M   'P 1'
#
loop_
_entity.id
_entity.type
_entity.pdbx_description
1 polymer ?
#
loop_
_entity_poly.entity_id
_entity_poly.type
_entity_poly.pdbx_seq_one_letter_code
_entity_poly.pdbx_strand_id
1 'polypeptide(L)'
;MSLSQEVDPFERLTDQDIHTAIHNATGPRSALFVPEVPLQVLVRRQIARLLDHCLQCARLVYNELVKIKHSCLVHELQRFPVLKMHINDIVGSFLFEGLQPSQTMIGHLVEMESQLGGKLLIFQSKTKG
;
A
#
# COMPACT_ATOMS: atom_id res chain seq x y z
N MET A 1 -3.93 2.75 -20.66
CA MET A 1 -3.72 2.25 -19.29
C MET A 1 -4.49 3.16 -18.36
N SER A 2 -5.62 2.70 -17.86
CA SER A 2 -6.49 3.39 -16.90
C SER A 2 -5.77 3.45 -15.55
N LEU A 3 -5.27 4.63 -15.19
CA LEU A 3 -4.28 4.82 -14.13
C LEU A 3 -4.86 4.86 -12.70
N SER A 4 -6.16 4.74 -12.51
CA SER A 4 -6.77 4.79 -11.17
C SER A 4 -8.12 4.08 -11.23
N GLN A 5 -8.19 2.82 -10.80
CA GLN A 5 -9.43 2.36 -10.21
C GLN A 5 -9.53 3.15 -8.91
N GLU A 6 -10.47 4.09 -8.86
CA GLU A 6 -10.77 4.85 -7.66
C GLU A 6 -11.07 3.85 -6.54
N VAL A 7 -10.24 3.86 -5.48
CA VAL A 7 -10.47 2.98 -4.34
C VAL A 7 -11.58 3.61 -3.53
N ASP A 8 -12.80 3.11 -3.71
CA ASP A 8 -13.93 3.56 -2.91
C ASP A 8 -13.69 3.14 -1.44
N PRO A 9 -13.57 4.12 -0.52
CA PRO A 9 -13.35 3.86 0.89
C PRO A 9 -14.54 3.13 1.56
N PHE A 10 -15.73 3.15 0.95
CA PHE A 10 -16.95 2.55 1.48
C PHE A 10 -17.39 1.26 0.79
N GLU A 11 -16.71 0.83 -0.29
CA GLU A 11 -17.07 -0.35 -1.08
C GLU A 11 -17.31 -1.63 -0.24
N ARG A 12 -16.61 -1.72 0.90
CA ARG A 12 -16.70 -2.84 1.85
C ARG A 12 -17.04 -2.38 3.28
N LEU A 13 -17.73 -1.26 3.42
CA LEU A 13 -18.12 -0.69 4.70
C LEU A 13 -19.56 -0.17 4.62
N THR A 14 -20.51 -1.04 4.94
CA THR A 14 -21.92 -0.65 5.02
C THR A 14 -22.27 -0.08 6.40
N ASP A 15 -23.36 0.67 6.49
CA ASP A 15 -23.90 1.14 7.77
C ASP A 15 -24.18 -0.01 8.74
N GLN A 16 -24.60 -1.17 8.21
CA GLN A 16 -24.82 -2.38 8.98
C GLN A 16 -23.51 -2.93 9.58
N ASP A 17 -22.40 -2.87 8.83
CA ASP A 17 -21.08 -3.28 9.33
C ASP A 17 -20.61 -2.35 10.44
N ILE A 18 -20.84 -1.05 10.29
CA ILE A 18 -20.53 -0.03 11.31
C ILE A 18 -21.34 -0.31 12.58
N HIS A 19 -22.66 -0.49 12.46
CA HIS A 19 -23.54 -0.78 13.59
C HIS A 19 -23.16 -2.09 14.29
N THR A 20 -22.84 -3.13 13.51
CA THR A 20 -22.40 -4.43 14.04
C THR A 20 -21.07 -4.32 14.76
N ALA A 21 -20.10 -3.58 14.22
CA ALA A 21 -18.82 -3.35 14.87
C ALA A 21 -18.97 -2.59 16.19
N ILE A 22 -19.83 -1.57 16.25
CA ILE A 22 -20.15 -0.83 17.47
C ILE A 22 -20.79 -1.76 18.50
N HIS A 23 -21.85 -2.48 18.13
CA HIS A 23 -22.55 -3.40 19.02
C HIS A 23 -21.62 -4.47 19.61
N ASN A 24 -20.78 -5.08 18.76
CA ASN A 24 -19.83 -6.10 19.19
C ASN A 24 -18.76 -5.56 20.15
N ALA A 25 -18.31 -4.31 19.95
CA ALA A 25 -17.33 -3.68 20.82
C ALA A 25 -17.92 -3.23 22.16
N THR A 26 -19.19 -2.82 22.18
CA THR A 26 -19.89 -2.43 23.41
C THR A 26 -20.29 -3.65 24.26
N GLY A 27 -20.57 -4.78 23.61
CA GLY A 27 -21.05 -5.99 24.29
C GLY A 27 -22.45 -5.80 24.88
N PRO A 28 -22.83 -6.56 25.93
CA PRO A 28 -24.19 -6.55 26.48
C PRO A 28 -24.54 -5.30 27.30
N ARG A 29 -23.60 -4.36 27.51
CA ARG A 29 -23.86 -3.12 28.25
C ARG A 29 -24.44 -2.06 27.31
N SER A 30 -25.40 -1.27 27.78
CA SER A 30 -25.82 -0.07 27.07
C SER A 30 -24.72 0.98 27.12
N ALA A 31 -24.20 1.41 25.96
CA ALA A 31 -23.30 2.55 25.88
C ALA A 31 -24.06 3.87 25.78
N LEU A 32 -23.64 4.88 26.54
CA LEU A 32 -24.15 6.26 26.43
C LEU A 32 -23.49 7.03 25.27
N PHE A 33 -22.34 6.56 24.78
CA PHE A 33 -21.57 7.16 23.69
C PHE A 33 -21.00 6.08 22.76
N VAL A 34 -20.83 6.40 21.48
CA VAL A 34 -20.20 5.48 20.51
C VAL A 34 -18.74 5.24 20.88
N PRO A 35 -18.28 3.98 21.05
CA PRO A 35 -16.88 3.71 21.35
C PRO A 35 -15.97 4.03 20.16
N GLU A 36 -14.81 4.63 20.42
CA GLU A 36 -13.83 5.03 19.38
C GLU A 36 -13.10 3.81 18.76
N VAL A 37 -12.84 2.78 19.57
CA VAL A 37 -12.08 1.58 19.19
C VAL A 37 -12.66 0.84 17.96
N PRO A 38 -13.96 0.50 17.87
CA PRO A 38 -14.52 -0.16 16.69
C PRO A 38 -14.37 0.68 15.41
N LEU A 39 -14.52 2.02 15.48
CA LEU A 39 -14.29 2.89 14.32
C LEU A 39 -12.83 2.84 13.87
N GLN A 40 -11.87 2.84 14.80
CA GLN A 40 -10.46 2.71 14.46
C GLN A 40 -10.15 1.37 13.78
N VAL A 41 -10.77 0.27 14.23
CA VAL A 41 -10.63 -1.04 13.57
C VAL A 41 -11.15 -1.00 12.14
N LEU A 42 -12.28 -0.34 11.90
CA LEU A 42 -12.84 -0.17 10.55
C LEU A 42 -11.90 0.67 9.67
N VAL A 43 -11.37 1.78 10.17
CA VAL A 43 -10.39 2.62 9.45
C VAL A 43 -9.12 1.83 9.10
N ARG A 44 -8.58 1.05 10.05
CA ARG A 44 -7.42 0.18 9.80
C ARG A 44 -7.67 -0.86 8.71
N ARG A 45 -8.87 -1.43 8.67
CA ARG A 45 -9.27 -2.36 7.59
C ARG A 45 -9.29 -1.66 6.24
N GLN A 46 -9.74 -0.40 6.18
CA GLN A 46 -9.71 0.36 4.93
C GLN A 46 -8.29 0.70 4.48
N ILE A 47 -7.40 1.12 5.39
CA ILE A 47 -5.99 1.39 5.10
C ILE A 47 -5.29 0.14 4.56
N ALA A 48 -5.53 -1.03 5.17
CA ALA A 48 -4.91 -2.29 4.73
C ALA A 48 -5.28 -2.69 3.29
N ARG A 49 -6.46 -2.28 2.78
CA ARG A 49 -6.86 -2.54 1.38
C ARG A 49 -5.97 -1.84 0.37
N LEU A 50 -5.26 -0.78 0.76
CA LEU A 50 -4.38 -0.03 -0.14
C LEU A 50 -3.11 -0.82 -0.51
N LEU A 51 -2.71 -1.79 0.31
CA LEU A 51 -1.46 -2.53 0.11
C LEU A 51 -1.40 -3.18 -1.27
N ASP A 52 -2.41 -3.98 -1.62
CA ASP A 52 -2.44 -4.69 -2.90
C ASP A 52 -2.40 -3.73 -4.10
N HIS A 53 -3.10 -2.59 -4.00
CA HIS A 53 -3.12 -1.56 -5.04
C HIS A 53 -1.74 -0.90 -5.20
N CYS A 54 -1.08 -0.55 -4.10
CA CYS A 54 0.27 0.03 -4.13
C CYS A 54 1.31 -0.97 -4.67
N LEU A 55 1.20 -2.25 -4.31
CA LEU A 55 2.08 -3.31 -4.83
C LEU A 55 1.85 -3.55 -6.34
N GLN A 56 0.60 -3.48 -6.81
CA GLN A 56 0.28 -3.51 -8.23
C GLN A 56 0.89 -2.32 -8.96
N CYS A 57 0.77 -1.11 -8.40
CA CYS A 57 1.38 0.10 -8.94
C CYS A 57 2.91 -0.05 -9.09
N ALA A 58 3.60 -0.57 -8.07
CA ALA A 58 5.05 -0.83 -8.14
C ALA A 58 5.42 -1.80 -9.28
N ARG A 59 4.62 -2.86 -9.50
CA ARG A 59 4.82 -3.78 -10.63
C ARG A 59 4.58 -3.10 -11.98
N LEU A 60 3.58 -2.23 -12.08
CA LEU A 60 3.33 -1.46 -13.30
C LEU A 60 4.50 -0.52 -13.62
N VAL A 61 5.00 0.21 -12.63
CA VAL A 61 6.19 1.06 -12.78
C VAL A 61 7.39 0.23 -13.24
N TYR A 62 7.66 -0.91 -12.60
CA TYR A 62 8.72 -1.83 -13.05
C TYR A 62 8.54 -2.25 -14.51
N ASN A 63 7.33 -2.66 -14.92
CA ASN A 63 7.06 -3.06 -16.30
C ASN A 63 7.29 -1.91 -17.29
N GLU A 64 6.92 -0.68 -16.93
CA GLU A 64 7.20 0.51 -17.77
C GLU A 64 8.70 0.81 -17.85
N LEU A 65 9.45 0.70 -16.74
CA LEU A 65 10.90 0.85 -16.74
C LEU A 65 11.58 -0.21 -17.63
N VAL A 66 11.08 -1.45 -17.62
CA VAL A 66 11.56 -2.51 -18.53
C VAL A 66 11.27 -2.14 -19.99
N LYS A 67 10.11 -1.56 -20.32
CA LYS A 67 9.83 -1.10 -21.69
C LYS A 67 10.78 0.03 -22.10
N ILE A 68 11.00 1.00 -21.21
CA ILE A 68 11.92 2.14 -21.44
C ILE A 68 13.34 1.63 -21.69
N LYS A 69 13.81 0.65 -20.90
CA LYS A 69 15.11 -0.02 -21.11
C LYS A 69 15.27 -0.53 -22.54
N HIS A 70 14.25 -1.19 -23.09
CA HIS A 70 14.30 -1.71 -24.46
C HIS A 70 14.28 -0.59 -25.52
N SER A 71 13.57 0.51 -25.28
CA SER A 71 13.50 1.65 -26.21
C SER A 71 14.73 2.57 -26.17
N CYS A 72 15.41 2.68 -25.02
CA CYS A 72 16.54 3.58 -24.83
C CYS A 72 17.86 3.07 -25.42
N LEU A 73 17.94 1.82 -25.86
CA LEU A 73 19.14 1.28 -26.49
C LEU A 73 19.28 1.80 -27.92
N VAL A 74 19.91 2.97 -27.98
CA VAL A 74 20.16 3.85 -29.12
C VAL A 74 20.70 3.11 -30.35
N HIS A 75 20.42 3.67 -31.53
CA HIS A 75 20.95 3.23 -32.82
C HIS A 75 22.49 3.04 -32.82
N GLU A 76 23.20 3.82 -32.01
CA GLU A 76 24.67 3.78 -31.89
C GLU A 76 25.17 2.46 -31.27
N LEU A 77 24.45 1.91 -30.29
CA LEU A 77 24.80 0.64 -29.63
C LEU A 77 24.55 -0.57 -30.53
N GLN A 78 23.82 -0.42 -31.65
CA GLN A 78 23.65 -1.50 -32.63
C GLN A 78 24.98 -1.95 -33.24
N ARG A 79 25.97 -1.04 -33.32
CA ARG A 79 27.32 -1.36 -33.82
C ARG A 79 28.15 -2.19 -32.84
N PHE A 80 27.72 -2.29 -31.58
CA PHE A 80 28.42 -2.98 -30.50
C PHE A 80 27.49 -4.00 -29.82
N PRO A 81 27.15 -5.12 -30.49
CA PRO A 81 26.11 -6.06 -30.03
C PRO A 81 26.42 -6.70 -28.67
N VAL A 82 27.70 -6.99 -28.40
CA VAL A 82 28.15 -7.55 -27.11
C VAL A 82 27.95 -6.54 -25.97
N LEU A 83 28.35 -5.28 -26.19
CA LEU A 83 28.15 -4.21 -25.20
C LEU A 83 26.66 -3.97 -24.93
N LYS A 84 25.84 -3.94 -25.99
CA LYS A 84 24.38 -3.81 -25.87
C LYS A 84 23.77 -4.92 -25.02
N MET A 85 24.21 -6.16 -25.20
CA MET A 85 23.77 -7.31 -24.41
C MET A 85 24.11 -7.12 -22.93
N HIS A 86 25.38 -6.82 -22.61
CA HIS A 86 25.80 -6.62 -21.21
C HIS A 86 25.08 -5.45 -20.53
N ILE A 87 24.89 -4.31 -21.21
CA ILE A 87 24.12 -3.19 -20.66
C ILE A 87 22.67 -3.62 -20.39
N ASN A 88 22.04 -4.35 -21.32
CA ASN A 88 20.71 -4.91 -21.11
C ASN A 88 20.66 -5.80 -19.86
N ASP A 89 21.62 -6.69 -19.69
CA ASP A 89 21.61 -7.63 -18.58
C ASP A 89 21.77 -6.89 -17.24
N ILE A 90 22.72 -5.96 -17.17
CA ILE A 90 22.98 -5.16 -15.96
C ILE A 90 21.76 -4.31 -15.59
N VAL A 91 21.20 -3.56 -16.53
CA VAL A 91 20.01 -2.73 -16.27
C VAL A 91 18.80 -3.61 -15.91
N GLY A 92 18.68 -4.78 -16.54
CA GLY A 92 17.65 -5.77 -16.20
C GLY A 92 17.75 -6.25 -14.77
N SER A 93 18.94 -6.67 -14.33
CA SER A 93 19.20 -7.12 -12.96
C SER A 93 18.92 -6.00 -11.97
N PHE A 94 19.43 -4.79 -12.24
CA PHE A 94 19.23 -3.63 -11.36
C PHE A 94 17.75 -3.31 -11.15
N LEU A 95 16.94 -3.28 -12.22
CA LEU A 95 15.51 -3.02 -12.11
C LEU A 95 14.77 -4.12 -11.35
N PHE A 96 15.16 -5.38 -11.56
CA PHE A 96 14.54 -6.53 -10.88
C PHE A 96 14.87 -6.54 -9.38
N GLU A 97 16.15 -6.34 -9.04
CA GLU A 97 16.63 -6.24 -7.67
C GLU A 97 16.02 -5.06 -6.93
N GLY A 98 15.73 -3.94 -7.61
CA GLY A 98 15.08 -2.76 -7.04
C GLY A 98 13.58 -2.94 -6.73
N LEU A 99 12.91 -3.92 -7.34
CA LEU A 99 11.47 -4.12 -7.14
C LEU A 99 11.14 -4.59 -5.71
N GLN A 100 11.89 -5.56 -5.20
CA GLN A 100 11.61 -6.15 -3.89
C GLN A 100 11.79 -5.14 -2.73
N PRO A 101 12.88 -4.35 -2.64
CA PRO A 101 13.01 -3.27 -1.65
C PRO A 101 11.88 -2.25 -1.73
N SER A 102 11.44 -1.91 -2.95
CA SER A 102 10.33 -0.97 -3.15
C SER A 102 9.01 -1.52 -2.61
N GLN A 103 8.72 -2.80 -2.86
CA GLN A 103 7.54 -3.48 -2.32
C GLN A 103 7.57 -3.60 -0.80
N THR A 104 8.74 -3.92 -0.23
CA THR A 104 8.96 -3.93 1.21
C THR A 104 8.71 -2.56 1.83
N MET A 105 9.23 -1.48 1.22
CA MET A 105 9.01 -0.12 1.69
C MET A 105 7.52 0.27 1.65
N ILE A 106 6.81 -0.10 0.58
CA ILE A 106 5.36 0.08 0.48
C ILE A 106 4.64 -0.66 1.62
N GLY A 107 5.03 -1.90 1.90
CA GLY A 107 4.50 -2.68 3.02
C GLY A 107 4.68 -1.96 4.36
N HIS A 108 5.89 -1.47 4.63
CA HIS A 108 6.17 -0.71 5.86
C HIS A 108 5.33 0.57 5.96
N LEU A 109 5.17 1.32 4.87
CA LEU A 109 4.35 2.55 4.86
C LEU A 109 2.89 2.26 5.21
N VAL A 110 2.28 1.25 4.59
CA VAL A 110 0.89 0.89 4.86
C VAL A 110 0.72 0.35 6.29
N GLU A 111 1.69 -0.43 6.77
CA GLU A 111 1.69 -0.92 8.14
C GLU A 111 1.77 0.21 9.16
N MET A 112 2.66 1.19 8.95
CA MET A 112 2.79 2.35 9.83
C MET A 112 1.48 3.14 9.92
N GLU A 113 0.83 3.40 8.79
CA GLU A 113 -0.46 4.12 8.76
C GLU A 113 -1.56 3.35 9.48
N SER A 114 -1.60 2.02 9.36
CA SER A 114 -2.55 1.17 10.09
C SER A 114 -2.29 1.22 11.62
N GLN A 115 -1.04 1.38 12.05
CA GLN A 115 -0.69 1.42 13.48
C GLN A 115 -0.84 2.81 14.13
N LEU A 116 -0.71 3.91 13.37
CA LEU A 116 -0.73 5.29 13.86
C LEU A 116 -2.02 5.64 14.62
N GLY A 117 -3.17 5.12 14.18
CA GLY A 117 -4.44 5.32 14.87
C GLY A 117 -4.51 4.74 16.29
N GLY A 118 -3.63 3.80 16.67
CA GLY A 118 -3.61 3.19 18.02
C GLY A 118 -2.59 3.79 18.99
N LYS A 119 -1.43 4.19 18.48
CA LYS A 119 -0.34 4.70 19.33
C LYS A 119 -0.62 6.12 19.84
N LEU A 120 -1.34 6.95 19.09
CA LEU A 120 -1.73 8.29 19.55
C LEU A 120 -2.68 8.23 20.76
N LEU A 121 -3.59 7.24 20.80
CA LEU A 121 -4.49 7.04 21.94
C LEU A 121 -3.81 6.45 23.17
N ILE A 122 -2.85 5.52 23.02
CA ILE A 122 -2.12 5.00 24.19
C ILE A 122 -1.32 6.13 24.87
N PHE A 123 -0.80 7.09 24.11
CA PHE A 123 -0.18 8.30 24.65
C PHE A 123 -1.19 9.27 25.29
N GLN A 124 -2.42 9.36 24.77
CA GLN A 124 -3.50 10.17 25.38
C GLN A 124 -4.09 9.52 26.65
N SER A 125 -4.14 8.19 26.74
CA SER A 125 -4.61 7.47 27.94
C SER A 125 -3.57 7.41 29.06
N LYS A 126 -2.26 7.44 28.75
CA LYS A 126 -1.20 7.48 29.78
C LYS A 126 -0.94 8.87 30.37
N THR A 127 -1.48 9.93 29.80
CA THR A 127 -1.29 11.32 30.28
C THR A 127 -2.46 11.86 31.11
N LYS A 128 -3.48 11.03 31.39
CA LYS A 128 -4.61 11.36 32.27
C LYS A 128 -4.74 10.42 33.49
N GLY A 129 -3.61 9.94 34.01
CA GLY A 129 -3.52 9.17 35.26
C GLY A 129 -2.55 9.82 36.23
#